data_AF-W5LZW1-F1
#
_entry.id   AF-W5LZW1-F1
#
_cell.length_a   1.000
_cell.length_b   1.000
_cell.length_c   1.000
_cell.angle_alpha   90.00
_cell.angle_beta   90.00
_cell.angle_gamma   90.00
#
_symmetry.space_group_name_H-M   'P 1'
#
loop_
_entity.id
_entity.type
_entity.pdbx_description
1 polymer ?
#
loop_
_entity_poly.entity_id
_entity_poly.type
_entity_poly.pdbx_seq_one_letter_code
_entity_poly.pdbx_strand_id
1 'polypeptide(L)'
;MDGMVELDKEELQNDGTCDACEPDEAQPAVKICHFCNFAFCNAHADKHLQSTRHDLEPYLPEEKAKEGQGAQGGKEVDGVPGIEEGAMGGEVAENGKARDSVTVERLRCKEHGQEGTLYCRLDEKIICVVCAVQGSHAGHEVITLRDAYVWQKSKEPVDILAQTMEMAEKLKSRWNCPNMSTAELEAYVNEQFDELHQLVRQEEKRTLHLVDLKEAFLTAQAAEKIAEITVHTEKLQEEMASITKQLGALDHGEESNPLVRALPLLC
;
A
#
# COMPACT_ATOMS: atom_id res chain seq x y z
N MET A 1 9.67 28.60 13.52
CA MET A 1 10.28 28.94 12.21
C MET A 1 10.77 27.61 11.69
N ASP A 2 9.83 26.83 11.16
CA ASP A 2 10.02 25.42 10.86
C ASP A 2 10.13 25.31 9.34
N GLY A 3 11.37 25.30 8.88
CA GLY A 3 11.72 25.10 7.48
C GLY A 3 11.54 23.64 7.11
N MET A 4 10.40 23.33 6.49
CA MET A 4 10.17 22.11 5.76
C MET A 4 11.09 22.14 4.53
N VAL A 5 12.15 21.35 4.56
CA VAL A 5 12.99 21.12 3.37
C VAL A 5 12.19 20.16 2.50
N GLU A 6 11.47 20.71 1.53
CA GLU A 6 10.91 19.95 0.41
C GLU A 6 12.10 19.31 -0.32
N LEU A 7 12.25 18.00 -0.14
CA LEU A 7 13.06 17.20 -1.03
C LEU A 7 12.26 17.09 -2.32
N ASP A 8 12.59 17.97 -3.27
CA ASP A 8 12.15 17.85 -4.66
C ASP A 8 12.52 16.45 -5.14
N LYS A 9 11.49 15.62 -5.25
CA LYS A 9 11.56 14.31 -5.89
C LYS A 9 11.74 14.60 -7.38
N GLU A 10 12.97 14.83 -7.80
CA GLU A 10 13.34 14.73 -9.21
C GLU A 10 13.14 13.27 -9.60
N GLU A 11 11.90 12.93 -9.98
CA GLU A 11 11.64 11.76 -10.79
C GLU A 11 12.48 11.94 -12.04
N LEU A 12 13.58 11.18 -12.14
CA LEU A 12 14.40 11.07 -13.34
C LEU A 12 13.46 10.67 -14.49
N GLN A 13 12.92 11.67 -15.17
CA GLN A 13 12.08 11.49 -16.33
C GLN A 13 12.96 10.82 -17.39
N ASN A 14 12.55 9.63 -17.83
CA ASN A 14 13.18 8.96 -18.95
C ASN A 14 13.31 9.97 -20.11
N ASP A 15 14.52 10.25 -20.55
CA ASP A 15 14.85 11.30 -21.52
C ASP A 15 14.38 10.98 -22.96
N GLY A 16 13.62 9.89 -23.10
CA GLY A 16 13.09 9.40 -24.36
C GLY A 16 14.11 8.59 -25.16
N THR A 17 15.26 8.25 -24.60
CA THR A 17 16.29 7.46 -25.26
C THR A 17 16.39 6.03 -24.69
N CYS A 18 17.07 5.15 -25.42
CA CYS A 18 17.27 3.76 -25.06
C CYS A 18 18.41 3.63 -24.05
N ASP A 19 18.10 3.14 -22.85
CA ASP A 19 19.06 2.97 -21.74
C ASP A 19 20.16 1.93 -22.00
N ALA A 20 19.93 1.02 -22.95
CA ALA A 20 20.88 -0.03 -23.31
C ALA A 20 21.86 0.35 -24.43
N CYS A 21 21.70 1.53 -25.04
CA CYS A 21 22.63 2.03 -26.06
C CYS A 21 23.84 2.72 -25.43
N GLU A 22 24.92 2.85 -26.22
CA GLU A 22 26.02 3.71 -25.81
C GLU A 22 25.55 5.19 -25.75
N PRO A 23 26.04 6.00 -24.79
CA PRO A 23 25.52 7.36 -24.58
C PRO A 23 25.60 8.27 -25.81
N ASP A 24 26.64 8.11 -26.64
CA ASP A 24 26.85 8.91 -27.84
C ASP A 24 26.07 8.40 -29.08
N GLU A 25 25.48 7.19 -28.99
CA GLU A 25 24.75 6.53 -30.08
C GLU A 25 23.32 6.12 -29.66
N ALA A 26 22.81 6.74 -28.58
CA ALA A 26 21.53 6.41 -27.99
C ALA A 26 20.37 6.61 -28.98
N GLN A 27 19.68 5.52 -29.28
CA GLN A 27 18.50 5.52 -30.15
C GLN A 27 17.25 5.90 -29.34
N PRO A 28 16.20 6.45 -29.97
CA PRO A 28 14.96 6.77 -29.27
C PRO A 28 14.31 5.51 -28.67
N ALA A 29 13.77 5.66 -27.47
CA ALA A 29 12.98 4.64 -26.81
C ALA A 29 11.63 4.45 -27.51
N VAL A 30 11.27 3.20 -27.74
CA VAL A 30 9.99 2.81 -28.36
C VAL A 30 9.21 1.82 -27.51
N LYS A 31 9.87 1.17 -26.54
CA LYS A 31 9.28 0.20 -25.63
C LYS A 31 9.84 0.42 -24.23
N ILE A 32 9.05 0.17 -23.19
CA ILE A 32 9.47 0.25 -21.79
C ILE A 32 9.18 -1.09 -21.10
N CYS A 33 10.12 -1.53 -20.28
CA CYS A 33 9.89 -2.63 -19.35
C CYS A 33 9.56 -2.05 -17.97
N HIS A 34 8.33 -2.20 -17.49
CA HIS A 34 7.98 -1.75 -16.14
C HIS A 34 8.59 -2.61 -15.03
N PHE A 35 9.02 -3.84 -15.35
CA PHE A 35 9.72 -4.70 -14.38
C PHE A 35 11.16 -4.26 -14.15
N CYS A 36 11.86 -3.80 -15.19
CA CYS A 36 13.23 -3.31 -15.07
C CYS A 36 13.33 -1.78 -15.00
N ASN A 37 12.22 -1.08 -15.25
CA ASN A 37 12.14 0.36 -15.37
C ASN A 37 13.14 0.97 -16.37
N PHE A 38 13.33 0.27 -17.50
CA PHE A 38 14.21 0.69 -18.60
C PHE A 38 13.42 0.87 -19.90
N ALA A 39 13.81 1.88 -20.66
CA ALA A 39 13.33 2.20 -21.98
C ALA A 39 14.31 1.66 -23.04
N PHE A 40 13.76 1.07 -24.09
CA PHE A 40 14.53 0.36 -25.11
C PHE A 40 14.15 0.82 -26.52
N CYS A 41 15.16 0.88 -27.39
CA CYS A 41 14.97 0.88 -28.84
C CYS A 41 14.52 -0.51 -29.30
N ASN A 42 14.05 -0.64 -30.55
CA ASN A 42 13.55 -1.93 -31.07
C ASN A 42 14.57 -3.07 -30.93
N ALA A 43 15.84 -2.83 -31.25
CA ALA A 43 16.87 -3.86 -31.21
C ALA A 43 17.13 -4.38 -29.78
N HIS A 44 17.22 -3.47 -28.81
CA HIS A 44 17.46 -3.85 -27.41
C HIS A 44 16.21 -4.41 -26.74
N ALA A 45 15.02 -3.96 -27.14
CA ALA A 45 13.76 -4.53 -26.69
C ALA A 45 13.60 -6.00 -27.13
N ASP A 46 13.92 -6.30 -28.38
CA ASP A 46 13.80 -7.68 -28.89
C ASP A 46 14.81 -8.61 -28.24
N LYS A 47 16.05 -8.11 -27.99
CA LYS A 47 17.05 -8.84 -27.22
C LYS A 47 16.61 -9.07 -25.76
N HIS A 48 15.97 -8.07 -25.15
CA HIS A 48 15.42 -8.16 -23.79
C HIS A 48 14.31 -9.20 -23.67
N LEU A 49 13.39 -9.25 -24.65
CA LEU A 49 12.33 -10.28 -24.70
C LEU A 49 12.88 -11.69 -24.94
N GLN A 50 14.03 -11.82 -25.60
CA GLN A 50 14.67 -13.11 -25.82
C GLN A 50 15.45 -13.61 -24.60
N SER A 51 16.02 -12.70 -23.80
CA SER A 51 16.81 -13.06 -22.62
C SER A 51 16.00 -13.10 -21.33
N THR A 52 14.82 -12.47 -21.30
CA THR A 52 13.97 -12.38 -20.11
C THR A 52 12.54 -12.85 -20.40
N ARG A 53 11.72 -12.99 -19.35
CA ARG A 53 10.27 -13.26 -19.47
C ARG A 53 9.44 -12.02 -19.16
N HIS A 54 10.01 -10.83 -19.31
CA HIS A 54 9.32 -9.59 -19.00
C HIS A 54 8.54 -9.09 -20.21
N ASP A 55 7.34 -8.58 -19.97
CA ASP A 55 6.55 -7.94 -21.01
C ASP A 55 7.00 -6.48 -21.19
N LEU A 56 6.97 -6.02 -22.45
CA LEU A 56 7.31 -4.66 -22.84
C LEU A 56 6.07 -3.94 -23.33
N GLU A 57 5.85 -2.73 -22.85
CA GLU A 57 4.78 -1.84 -23.32
C GLU A 57 5.33 -0.78 -24.28
N PRO A 58 4.54 -0.27 -25.24
CA PRO A 58 4.95 0.84 -26.09
C PRO A 58 5.33 2.06 -25.24
N TYR A 59 6.48 2.66 -25.52
CA TYR A 59 6.88 3.89 -24.87
C TYR A 59 6.05 5.05 -25.43
N LEU A 60 5.19 5.64 -24.61
CA LEU A 60 4.46 6.86 -24.90
C LEU A 60 5.17 8.00 -24.16
N PRO A 61 5.91 8.88 -24.87
CA PRO A 61 6.46 10.07 -24.24
C PRO A 61 5.30 10.93 -23.73
N GLU A 62 5.34 11.33 -22.46
CA GLU A 62 4.42 12.37 -21.97
C GLU A 62 4.75 13.67 -22.72
N GLU A 63 3.83 14.12 -23.58
CA GLU A 63 4.01 15.34 -24.36
C GLU A 63 4.13 16.58 -23.43
N LYS A 64 5.37 16.99 -23.13
CA LYS A 64 5.68 18.35 -22.71
C LYS A 64 6.34 19.09 -23.87
N ALA A 65 5.47 19.75 -24.65
CA ALA A 65 5.84 20.62 -25.74
C ALA A 65 6.74 21.80 -25.29
N LYS A 66 7.93 21.88 -25.88
CA LYS A 66 8.74 23.09 -26.14
C LYS A 66 9.42 22.80 -27.48
N GLU A 67 9.44 23.62 -28.54
CA GLU A 67 9.36 25.07 -28.78
C GLU A 67 8.68 25.25 -30.17
N GLY A 68 7.88 26.28 -30.47
CA GLY A 68 8.30 27.66 -30.70
C GLY A 68 8.47 27.97 -32.20
N GLN A 69 7.46 28.58 -32.84
CA GLN A 69 7.59 29.54 -33.95
C GLN A 69 6.23 30.07 -34.45
N GLY A 70 6.13 31.39 -34.67
CA GLY A 70 5.19 31.99 -35.63
C GLY A 70 4.11 32.91 -35.05
N ALA A 71 4.36 34.22 -35.13
CA ALA A 71 3.45 35.30 -34.80
C ALA A 71 2.23 35.41 -35.73
N GLN A 72 1.05 35.74 -35.18
CA GLN A 72 0.21 36.89 -35.57
C GLN A 72 -1.19 36.84 -34.92
N GLY A 73 -1.64 38.01 -34.44
CA GLY A 73 -3.01 38.47 -34.69
C GLY A 73 -4.07 38.23 -33.61
N GLY A 74 -4.18 39.20 -32.69
CA GLY A 74 -5.40 39.87 -32.22
C GLY A 74 -6.72 39.11 -32.06
N LYS A 75 -7.37 39.24 -30.90
CA LYS A 75 -8.47 40.20 -30.63
C LYS A 75 -9.23 39.82 -29.35
N GLU A 76 -9.68 40.86 -28.65
CA GLU A 76 -10.48 40.91 -27.43
C GLU A 76 -11.77 40.05 -27.50
N VAL A 77 -12.28 39.52 -26.38
CA VAL A 77 -13.30 40.15 -25.51
C VAL A 77 -13.77 39.22 -24.36
N ASP A 78 -13.97 39.86 -23.20
CA ASP A 78 -15.01 39.73 -22.18
C ASP A 78 -15.61 38.38 -21.72
N GLY A 79 -15.72 38.27 -20.38
CA GLY A 79 -17.00 37.92 -19.75
C GLY A 79 -17.07 36.62 -18.91
N VAL A 80 -16.85 36.77 -17.60
CA VAL A 80 -17.44 35.92 -16.52
C VAL A 80 -18.93 36.34 -16.41
N PRO A 81 -19.96 35.49 -16.17
CA PRO A 81 -20.14 34.56 -15.03
C PRO A 81 -20.93 33.28 -15.42
N GLY A 82 -21.33 32.32 -14.59
CA GLY A 82 -21.34 32.05 -13.17
C GLY A 82 -22.42 30.97 -12.91
N ILE A 83 -22.14 30.09 -11.95
CA ILE A 83 -23.06 29.33 -11.07
C ILE A 83 -24.29 28.64 -11.68
N GLU A 84 -24.33 27.31 -11.58
CA GLU A 84 -25.52 26.62 -11.05
C GLU A 84 -25.18 25.24 -10.44
N GLU A 85 -25.70 25.05 -9.23
CA GLU A 85 -25.74 23.79 -8.50
C GLU A 85 -26.82 22.87 -9.09
N GLY A 86 -26.58 21.55 -9.08
CA GLY A 86 -27.60 20.58 -9.45
C GLY A 86 -27.17 19.15 -9.12
N ALA A 87 -28.00 18.48 -8.34
CA ALA A 87 -27.74 17.24 -7.64
C ALA A 87 -27.72 15.96 -8.51
N MET A 88 -27.41 14.86 -7.81
CA MET A 88 -27.96 13.50 -7.95
C MET A 88 -27.03 12.44 -8.58
N GLY A 89 -26.72 11.44 -7.75
CA GLY A 89 -26.77 10.01 -8.05
C GLY A 89 -26.12 9.49 -9.33
N GLY A 90 -24.97 8.83 -9.17
CA GLY A 90 -24.41 7.96 -10.19
C GLY A 90 -23.53 6.90 -9.54
N GLU A 91 -24.01 5.66 -9.58
CA GLU A 91 -23.18 4.47 -9.41
C GLU A 91 -22.04 4.54 -10.43
N VAL A 92 -20.79 4.54 -9.97
CA VAL A 92 -19.64 4.31 -10.83
C VAL A 92 -19.13 2.91 -10.57
N ALA A 93 -19.46 2.05 -11.52
CA ALA A 93 -18.83 0.75 -11.73
C ALA A 93 -17.31 0.92 -11.84
N GLU A 94 -16.62 -0.05 -11.24
CA GLU A 94 -15.18 -0.22 -11.24
C GLU A 94 -14.54 -0.07 -12.62
N ASN A 95 -13.41 0.65 -12.67
CA ASN A 95 -12.20 0.03 -13.21
C ASN A 95 -10.95 0.75 -12.68
N GLY A 96 -10.72 0.60 -11.38
CA GLY A 96 -9.39 0.78 -10.81
C GLY A 96 -9.04 -0.54 -10.16
N LYS A 97 -7.86 -1.11 -10.42
CA LYS A 97 -7.34 -2.22 -9.60
C LYS A 97 -7.33 -1.72 -8.15
N ALA A 98 -8.40 -2.03 -7.41
CA ALA A 98 -8.46 -1.81 -5.99
C ALA A 98 -7.25 -2.56 -5.43
N ARG A 99 -6.31 -1.80 -4.88
CA ARG A 99 -5.30 -2.38 -4.00
C ARG A 99 -6.10 -3.14 -2.96
N ASP A 100 -6.02 -4.46 -3.03
CA ASP A 100 -6.78 -5.41 -2.24
C ASP A 100 -6.71 -4.94 -0.78
N SER A 101 -7.81 -4.39 -0.27
CA SER A 101 -7.84 -3.85 1.09
C SER A 101 -7.72 -5.04 2.04
N VAL A 102 -6.81 -5.00 3.02
CA VAL A 102 -6.75 -6.07 4.03
C VAL A 102 -8.06 -6.08 4.81
N THR A 103 -8.88 -7.08 4.49
CA THR A 103 -10.03 -7.48 5.27
C THR A 103 -9.58 -8.36 6.42
N VAL A 104 -10.39 -8.45 7.47
CA VAL A 104 -10.18 -9.40 8.58
C VAL A 104 -9.96 -10.83 8.06
N GLU A 105 -10.58 -11.17 6.92
CA GLU A 105 -10.46 -12.46 6.26
C GLU A 105 -9.02 -12.77 5.81
N ARG A 106 -8.25 -11.77 5.35
CA ARG A 106 -6.84 -11.95 4.97
C ARG A 106 -5.93 -12.29 6.15
N LEU A 107 -6.35 -11.97 7.37
CA LEU A 107 -5.61 -12.30 8.60
C LEU A 107 -5.98 -13.67 9.15
N ARG A 108 -6.93 -14.40 8.56
CA ARG A 108 -7.27 -15.74 9.04
C ARG A 108 -6.12 -16.71 8.82
N CYS A 109 -5.81 -17.46 9.87
CA CYS A 109 -4.89 -18.58 9.78
C CYS A 109 -5.44 -19.62 8.81
N LYS A 110 -4.65 -19.98 7.79
CA LYS A 110 -5.04 -20.96 6.77
C LYS A 110 -5.22 -22.37 7.32
N GLU A 111 -4.55 -22.69 8.43
CA GLU A 111 -4.61 -24.04 9.04
C GLU A 111 -5.82 -24.18 9.98
N HIS A 112 -6.17 -23.13 10.73
CA HIS A 112 -7.16 -23.21 11.81
C HIS A 112 -8.43 -22.38 11.56
N GLY A 113 -8.45 -21.53 10.52
CA GLY A 113 -9.55 -20.61 10.21
C GLY A 113 -9.77 -19.49 11.25
N GLN A 114 -8.96 -19.44 12.31
CA GLN A 114 -9.04 -18.44 13.37
C GLN A 114 -8.30 -17.16 12.98
N GLU A 115 -8.73 -16.03 13.55
CA GLU A 115 -8.10 -14.74 13.33
C GLU A 115 -6.64 -14.72 13.79
N GLY A 116 -5.77 -14.19 12.92
CA GLY A 116 -4.36 -13.99 13.20
C GLY A 116 -4.13 -12.73 14.02
N THR A 117 -4.22 -12.84 15.34
CA THR A 117 -4.10 -11.72 16.28
C THR A 117 -2.75 -11.67 17.00
N LEU A 118 -1.88 -12.66 16.78
CA LEU A 118 -0.61 -12.84 17.47
C LEU A 118 0.55 -12.89 16.48
N TYR A 119 1.77 -12.67 16.97
CA TYR A 119 2.99 -12.72 16.18
C TYR A 119 4.02 -13.63 16.85
N CYS A 120 4.54 -14.60 16.10
CA CYS A 120 5.66 -15.43 16.53
C CYS A 120 6.98 -14.74 16.18
N ARG A 121 7.84 -14.48 17.17
CA ARG A 121 9.16 -13.87 16.95
C ARG A 121 10.15 -14.80 16.26
N LEU A 122 10.11 -16.09 16.57
CA LEU A 122 11.07 -17.04 16.00
C LEU A 122 10.84 -17.23 14.49
N ASP A 123 9.57 -17.38 14.09
CA ASP A 123 9.19 -17.64 12.71
C ASP A 123 8.90 -16.37 11.90
N GLU A 124 8.92 -15.22 12.57
CA GLU A 124 8.58 -13.89 12.05
C GLU A 124 7.23 -13.86 11.30
N LYS A 125 6.18 -14.42 11.91
CA LYS A 125 4.87 -14.61 11.26
C LYS A 125 3.70 -14.22 12.15
N ILE A 126 2.66 -13.69 11.52
CA ILE A 126 1.33 -13.55 12.13
C ILE A 126 0.70 -14.94 12.24
N ILE A 127 0.20 -15.25 13.43
CA ILE A 127 -0.39 -16.55 13.77
C ILE A 127 -1.70 -16.36 14.54
N CYS A 128 -2.55 -17.38 14.55
CA CYS A 128 -3.73 -17.40 15.41
C CYS A 128 -3.41 -17.98 16.79
N VAL A 129 -4.38 -17.87 17.70
CA VAL A 129 -4.25 -18.43 19.05
C VAL A 129 -3.97 -19.94 19.03
N VAL A 130 -4.61 -20.71 18.15
CA VAL A 130 -4.46 -22.18 18.10
C VAL A 130 -3.02 -22.56 17.71
N CYS A 131 -2.43 -21.87 16.72
CA CYS A 131 -1.03 -22.03 16.34
C CYS A 131 -0.09 -21.87 17.55
N ALA A 132 -0.35 -20.89 18.43
CA ALA A 132 0.50 -20.56 19.56
C ALA A 132 0.41 -21.56 20.72
N VAL A 133 -0.77 -22.12 21.01
CA VAL A 133 -0.95 -23.02 22.16
C VAL A 133 -0.76 -24.50 21.83
N GLN A 134 -1.18 -24.94 20.65
CA GLN A 134 -1.20 -26.37 20.29
C GLN A 134 -0.67 -26.66 18.88
N GLY A 135 -0.36 -25.63 18.09
CA GLY A 135 0.15 -25.79 16.73
C GLY A 135 1.67 -25.79 16.63
N SER A 136 2.16 -25.54 15.42
CA SER A 136 3.59 -25.51 15.05
C SER A 136 4.41 -24.42 15.76
N HIS A 137 3.76 -23.49 16.46
CA HIS A 137 4.41 -22.39 17.17
C HIS A 137 4.32 -22.55 18.70
N ALA A 138 3.92 -23.74 19.18
CA ALA A 138 3.86 -24.04 20.61
C ALA A 138 5.25 -23.91 21.26
N GLY A 139 5.35 -23.05 22.27
CA GLY A 139 6.61 -22.80 23.00
C GLY A 139 7.52 -21.74 22.37
N HIS A 140 7.15 -21.13 21.25
CA HIS A 140 7.85 -19.96 20.72
C HIS A 140 7.48 -18.69 21.49
N GLU A 141 8.35 -17.67 21.44
CA GLU A 141 8.02 -16.36 21.99
C GLU A 141 6.97 -15.68 21.09
N VAL A 142 5.78 -15.49 21.64
CA VAL A 142 4.62 -14.89 20.97
C VAL A 142 4.26 -13.57 21.61
N ILE A 143 4.03 -12.55 20.78
CA ILE A 143 3.68 -11.18 21.19
C ILE A 143 2.46 -10.67 20.41
N THR A 144 1.92 -9.52 20.80
CA THR A 144 0.81 -8.89 20.06
C THR A 144 1.29 -8.29 18.73
N LEU A 145 0.38 -8.06 17.78
CA LEU A 145 0.71 -7.41 16.50
C LEU A 145 1.29 -5.99 16.69
N ARG A 146 0.77 -5.24 17.68
CA ARG A 146 1.29 -3.91 18.01
C ARG A 146 2.73 -3.99 18.50
N ASP A 147 3.02 -4.90 19.42
CA ASP A 147 4.37 -5.06 19.95
C ASP A 147 5.33 -5.54 18.87
N ALA A 148 4.86 -6.40 17.94
CA ALA A 148 5.64 -6.85 16.81
C ALA A 148 6.01 -5.70 15.87
N TYR A 149 5.07 -4.81 15.56
CA TYR A 149 5.34 -3.61 14.77
C TYR A 149 6.38 -2.71 15.45
N VAL A 150 6.24 -2.44 16.75
CA VAL A 150 7.20 -1.62 17.51
C VAL A 150 8.58 -2.27 17.53
N TRP A 151 8.64 -3.57 17.80
CA TRP A 151 9.88 -4.34 17.81
C TRP A 151 10.57 -4.32 16.44
N GLN A 152 9.87 -4.60 15.36
CA GLN A 152 10.45 -4.59 14.01
C GLN A 152 10.89 -3.18 13.58
N LYS A 153 10.14 -2.15 13.98
CA LYS A 153 10.49 -0.75 13.72
C LYS A 153 11.74 -0.30 14.49
N SER A 154 11.98 -0.84 15.68
CA SER A 154 13.16 -0.52 16.48
C SER A 154 14.47 -1.10 15.96
N LYS A 155 14.42 -2.06 15.02
CA LYS A 155 15.62 -2.57 14.36
C LYS A 155 16.18 -1.48 13.45
N GLU A 156 17.48 -1.21 13.60
CA GLU A 156 18.18 -0.22 12.78
C GLU A 156 18.18 -0.68 11.32
N PRO A 157 17.72 0.15 10.36
CA PRO A 157 17.76 -0.20 8.94
C PRO A 157 19.21 -0.27 8.46
N VAL A 158 19.50 -1.18 7.53
CA VAL A 158 20.77 -1.15 6.81
C VAL A 158 20.84 0.10 5.94
N ASP A 159 21.90 0.89 6.08
CA ASP A 159 22.19 1.99 5.18
C ASP A 159 22.77 1.45 3.85
N ILE A 160 21.87 1.20 2.90
CA ILE A 160 22.22 0.69 1.57
C ILE A 160 23.21 1.62 0.84
N LEU A 161 23.11 2.94 1.05
CA LEU A 161 24.01 3.89 0.41
C LEU A 161 25.43 3.72 0.96
N ALA A 162 25.58 3.66 2.28
CA ALA A 162 26.87 3.40 2.92
C ALA A 162 27.47 2.06 2.45
N GLN A 163 26.66 1.00 2.37
CA GLN A 163 27.11 -0.32 1.89
C GLN A 163 27.55 -0.28 0.41
N THR A 164 26.85 0.49 -0.43
CA THR A 164 27.21 0.68 -1.85
C THR A 164 28.54 1.43 -1.98
N MET A 165 28.76 2.46 -1.15
CA MET A 165 30.03 3.20 -1.12
C MET A 165 31.19 2.30 -0.64
N GLU A 166 30.97 1.49 0.40
CA GLU A 166 31.97 0.53 0.89
C GLU A 166 32.35 -0.48 -0.18
N MET A 167 31.36 -1.02 -0.91
CA MET A 167 31.61 -1.90 -2.04
C MET A 167 32.46 -1.21 -3.10
N ALA A 168 32.14 0.02 -3.49
CA ALA A 168 32.88 0.73 -4.52
C ALA A 168 34.38 0.87 -4.15
N GLU A 169 34.68 1.15 -2.88
CA GLU A 169 36.06 1.19 -2.37
C GLU A 169 36.72 -0.21 -2.34
N LYS A 170 35.97 -1.26 -1.97
CA LYS A 170 36.45 -2.65 -2.05
C LYS A 170 36.78 -3.07 -3.48
N LEU A 171 35.95 -2.71 -4.46
CA LEU A 171 36.20 -2.98 -5.87
C LEU A 171 37.43 -2.20 -6.38
N LYS A 172 37.51 -0.91 -6.06
CA LYS A 172 38.62 -0.03 -6.45
C LYS A 172 39.97 -0.49 -5.88
N SER A 173 39.99 -0.91 -4.62
CA SER A 173 41.21 -1.45 -3.98
C SER A 173 41.64 -2.77 -4.62
N ARG A 174 40.69 -3.65 -4.96
CA ARG A 174 40.99 -4.96 -5.58
C ARG A 174 41.38 -4.87 -7.04
N TRP A 175 40.87 -3.88 -7.78
CA TRP A 175 41.24 -3.63 -9.17
C TRP A 175 42.74 -3.39 -9.37
N ASN A 176 43.41 -2.83 -8.36
CA ASN A 176 44.83 -2.50 -8.41
C ASN A 176 45.75 -3.64 -7.91
N CYS A 177 45.22 -4.85 -7.69
CA CYS A 177 45.99 -6.00 -7.20
C CYS A 177 46.67 -6.74 -8.37
N PRO A 178 48.02 -6.77 -8.47
CA PRO A 178 48.74 -7.39 -9.59
C PRO A 178 48.73 -8.93 -9.60
N ASN A 179 48.13 -9.57 -8.60
CA ASN A 179 48.19 -11.03 -8.38
C ASN A 179 46.89 -11.77 -8.72
N MET A 180 45.92 -11.14 -9.41
CA MET A 180 44.65 -11.76 -9.78
C MET A 180 44.52 -11.93 -11.28
N SER A 181 43.98 -13.08 -11.71
CA SER A 181 43.54 -13.29 -13.09
C SER A 181 42.24 -12.54 -13.38
N THR A 182 41.92 -12.38 -14.66
CA THR A 182 40.67 -11.73 -15.11
C THR A 182 39.43 -12.47 -14.63
N ALA A 183 39.47 -13.81 -14.62
CA ALA A 183 38.35 -14.64 -14.15
C ALA A 183 38.12 -14.51 -12.64
N GLU A 184 39.19 -14.43 -11.84
CA GLU A 184 39.09 -14.21 -10.39
C GLU A 184 38.55 -12.82 -10.07
N LEU A 185 38.91 -11.81 -10.86
CA LEU A 185 38.38 -10.45 -10.70
C LEU A 185 36.90 -10.38 -11.08
N GLU A 186 36.49 -11.01 -12.17
CA GLU A 186 35.07 -11.10 -12.57
C GLU A 186 34.23 -11.80 -11.50
N ALA A 187 34.69 -12.94 -10.98
CA ALA A 187 34.01 -13.65 -9.90
C ALA A 187 33.87 -12.78 -8.65
N TYR A 188 34.93 -12.06 -8.28
CA TYR A 188 34.89 -11.14 -7.14
C TYR A 188 33.91 -9.99 -7.34
N VAL A 189 33.88 -9.37 -8.53
CA VAL A 189 32.91 -8.31 -8.85
C VAL A 189 31.49 -8.86 -8.70
N ASN A 190 31.17 -10.00 -9.33
CA ASN A 190 29.85 -10.60 -9.24
C ASN A 190 29.45 -10.91 -7.78
N GLU A 191 30.36 -11.48 -6.99
CA GLU A 191 30.13 -11.76 -5.57
C GLU A 191 29.80 -10.48 -4.77
N GLN A 192 30.54 -9.39 -4.98
CA GLN A 192 30.25 -8.13 -4.31
C GLN A 192 28.85 -7.59 -4.68
N PHE A 193 28.48 -7.62 -5.95
CA PHE A 193 27.14 -7.20 -6.38
C PHE A 193 26.04 -8.12 -5.85
N ASP A 194 26.26 -9.43 -5.80
CA ASP A 194 25.32 -10.40 -5.23
C ASP A 194 25.06 -10.13 -3.73
N GLU A 195 26.10 -9.81 -2.96
CA GLU A 195 25.97 -9.42 -1.55
C GLU A 195 25.09 -8.17 -1.39
N LEU A 196 25.29 -7.14 -2.23
CA LEU A 196 24.46 -5.93 -2.17
C LEU A 196 23.02 -6.18 -2.61
N HIS A 197 22.81 -6.96 -3.68
CA HIS A 197 21.47 -7.38 -4.07
C HIS A 197 20.76 -8.11 -2.93
N GLN A 198 21.48 -8.97 -2.21
CA GLN A 198 20.93 -9.66 -1.05
C GLN A 198 20.54 -8.68 0.07
N LEU A 199 21.37 -7.68 0.37
CA LEU A 199 21.06 -6.64 1.36
C LEU A 199 19.82 -5.82 0.96
N VAL A 200 19.74 -5.40 -0.30
CA VAL A 200 18.59 -4.64 -0.82
C VAL A 200 17.30 -5.46 -0.69
N ARG A 201 17.33 -6.74 -1.09
CA ARG A 201 16.17 -7.65 -0.95
C ARG A 201 15.77 -7.87 0.51
N GLN A 202 16.73 -7.93 1.43
CA GLN A 202 16.45 -8.07 2.85
C GLN A 202 15.76 -6.81 3.41
N GLU A 203 16.24 -5.62 3.07
CA GLU A 203 15.59 -4.37 3.51
C GLU A 203 14.21 -4.17 2.86
N GLU A 204 14.05 -4.55 1.60
CA GLU A 204 12.74 -4.60 0.93
C GLU A 204 11.78 -5.51 1.72
N LYS A 205 12.18 -6.75 1.99
CA LYS A 205 11.38 -7.71 2.76
C LYS A 205 11.07 -7.18 4.17
N ARG A 206 12.04 -6.58 4.85
CA ARG A 206 11.87 -6.00 6.20
C ARG A 206 10.83 -4.89 6.19
N THR A 207 10.89 -4.02 5.19
CA THR A 207 9.99 -2.88 5.02
C THR A 207 8.57 -3.35 4.68
N LEU A 208 8.43 -4.30 3.76
CA LEU A 208 7.14 -4.92 3.43
C LEU A 208 6.51 -5.58 4.67
N HIS A 209 7.29 -6.35 5.43
CA HIS A 209 6.82 -6.97 6.66
C HIS A 209 6.34 -5.95 7.70
N LEU A 210 7.01 -4.79 7.79
CA LEU A 210 6.58 -3.71 8.68
C LEU A 210 5.25 -3.09 8.23
N VAL A 211 5.04 -2.97 6.91
CA VAL A 211 3.76 -2.54 6.34
C VAL A 211 2.66 -3.56 6.66
N ASP A 212 2.92 -4.85 6.43
CA ASP A 212 1.98 -5.93 6.73
C ASP A 212 1.59 -5.95 8.21
N LEU A 213 2.55 -5.79 9.12
CA LEU A 213 2.29 -5.71 10.57
C LEU A 213 1.44 -4.50 10.93
N LYS A 214 1.74 -3.33 10.34
CA LYS A 214 0.98 -2.11 10.59
C LYS A 214 -0.46 -2.24 10.12
N GLU A 215 -0.65 -2.79 8.93
CA GLU A 215 -1.96 -3.06 8.35
C GLU A 215 -2.73 -4.06 9.20
N ALA A 216 -2.12 -5.21 9.55
CA ALA A 216 -2.76 -6.23 10.36
C ALA A 216 -3.21 -5.71 11.74
N PHE A 217 -2.35 -4.95 12.42
CA PHE A 217 -2.69 -4.35 13.71
C PHE A 217 -3.84 -3.34 13.59
N LEU A 218 -3.83 -2.47 12.56
CA LEU A 218 -4.91 -1.49 12.36
C LEU A 218 -6.23 -2.16 11.99
N THR A 219 -6.20 -3.19 11.14
CA THR A 219 -7.39 -3.96 10.77
C THR A 219 -7.98 -4.69 11.98
N ALA A 220 -7.15 -5.32 12.81
CA ALA A 220 -7.61 -5.96 14.04
C ALA A 220 -8.26 -4.95 15.01
N GLN A 221 -7.65 -3.76 15.17
CA GLN A 221 -8.20 -2.68 16.00
C GLN A 221 -9.54 -2.16 15.46
N ALA A 222 -9.66 -2.01 14.14
CA ALA A 222 -10.92 -1.59 13.52
C ALA A 222 -12.03 -2.63 13.72
N ALA A 223 -11.72 -3.92 13.57
CA ALA A 223 -12.67 -5.01 13.79
C ALA A 223 -13.17 -5.05 15.25
N GLU A 224 -12.27 -4.89 16.22
CA GLU A 224 -12.61 -4.78 17.64
C GLU A 224 -13.57 -3.61 17.90
N LYS A 225 -13.26 -2.43 17.34
CA LYS A 225 -14.11 -1.24 17.51
C LYS A 225 -15.49 -1.39 16.86
N ILE A 226 -15.57 -2.05 15.71
CA ILE A 226 -16.84 -2.37 15.07
C ILE A 226 -17.65 -3.31 15.96
N ALA A 227 -17.04 -4.38 16.48
CA ALA A 227 -17.73 -5.32 17.37
C ALA A 227 -18.26 -4.64 18.65
N GLU A 228 -17.46 -3.76 19.27
CA GLU A 228 -17.89 -2.94 20.42
C GLU A 228 -19.11 -2.08 20.09
N ILE A 229 -19.09 -1.39 18.94
CA ILE A 229 -20.21 -0.56 18.48
C ILE A 229 -21.43 -1.42 18.24
N THR A 230 -21.30 -2.56 17.56
CA THR A 230 -22.41 -3.48 17.29
C THR A 230 -23.11 -3.92 18.57
N VAL A 231 -22.35 -4.34 19.58
CA VAL A 231 -22.92 -4.73 20.89
C VAL A 231 -23.64 -3.57 21.56
N HIS A 232 -23.08 -2.36 21.51
CA HIS A 232 -23.72 -1.18 22.08
C HIS A 232 -25.02 -0.82 21.34
N THR A 233 -25.00 -0.90 20.01
CA THR A 233 -26.17 -0.65 19.15
C THR A 233 -27.28 -1.66 19.43
N GLU A 234 -26.96 -2.96 19.56
CA GLU A 234 -27.94 -4.01 19.91
C GLU A 234 -28.60 -3.73 21.26
N LYS A 235 -27.80 -3.33 22.27
CA LYS A 235 -28.33 -2.97 23.59
C LYS A 235 -29.29 -1.77 23.51
N LEU A 236 -28.91 -0.71 22.78
CA LEU A 236 -29.79 0.45 22.58
C LEU A 236 -31.09 0.05 21.88
N GLN A 237 -31.02 -0.83 20.88
CA GLN A 237 -32.19 -1.34 20.17
C GLN A 237 -33.13 -2.12 21.10
N GLU A 238 -32.58 -2.95 22.00
CA GLU A 238 -33.36 -3.68 23.00
C GLU A 238 -34.04 -2.73 24.00
N GLU A 239 -33.31 -1.72 24.50
CA GLU A 239 -33.87 -0.68 25.37
C GLU A 239 -34.99 0.10 24.67
N MET A 240 -34.80 0.49 23.42
CA MET A 240 -35.84 1.15 22.61
C MET A 240 -37.08 0.26 22.45
N ALA A 241 -36.90 -1.02 22.10
CA ALA A 241 -38.01 -1.96 21.95
C ALA A 241 -38.79 -2.16 23.27
N SER A 242 -38.07 -2.20 24.40
CA SER A 242 -38.66 -2.26 25.74
C SER A 242 -39.51 -1.02 26.04
N ILE A 243 -38.98 0.19 25.78
CA ILE A 243 -39.71 1.45 25.97
C ILE A 243 -40.94 1.52 25.05
N THR A 244 -40.80 1.16 23.77
CA THR A 244 -41.93 1.14 22.83
C THR A 244 -43.03 0.19 23.29
N LYS A 245 -42.67 -0.99 23.82
CA LYS A 245 -43.63 -1.95 24.38
C LYS A 245 -44.31 -1.40 25.64
N GLN A 246 -43.57 -0.71 26.51
CA GLN A 246 -44.12 -0.08 27.71
C GLN A 246 -45.09 1.05 27.35
N LEU A 247 -44.76 1.90 26.38
CA LEU A 247 -45.63 2.97 25.90
C LEU A 247 -46.94 2.43 25.31
N GLY A 248 -46.88 1.41 24.45
CA GLY A 248 -48.09 0.77 23.90
C GLY A 248 -48.99 0.13 24.96
N ALA A 249 -48.41 -0.38 26.06
CA ALA A 249 -49.19 -0.92 27.17
C ALA A 249 -49.92 0.17 27.99
N LEU A 250 -49.39 1.39 28.04
CA LEU A 250 -50.02 2.52 28.72
C LEU A 250 -51.18 3.11 27.90
N ASP A 251 -51.03 3.24 26.58
CA ASP A 251 -52.09 3.73 25.68
C ASP A 251 -53.35 2.84 25.71
N HIS A 252 -53.19 1.52 25.85
CA HIS A 252 -54.33 0.60 25.97
C HIS A 252 -54.96 0.56 27.39
N GLY A 253 -54.29 1.12 28.39
CA GLY A 253 -54.83 1.25 29.75
C GLY A 253 -55.83 2.39 29.90
N GLU A 254 -55.67 3.48 29.14
CA GLU A 254 -56.50 4.68 29.25
C GLU A 254 -57.90 4.52 28.61
N GLU A 255 -58.07 3.66 27.60
CA GLU A 255 -59.40 3.34 27.02
C GLU A 255 -60.32 2.51 27.95
N SER A 256 -59.78 2.01 29.06
CA SER A 256 -60.52 1.17 30.02
C SER A 256 -60.96 1.90 31.30
N ASN A 257 -60.96 3.25 31.31
CA ASN A 257 -61.50 4.03 32.42
C ASN A 257 -63.02 4.27 32.26
N PRO A 258 -63.91 3.67 33.10
CA PRO A 258 -65.36 3.80 32.95
C PRO A 258 -65.91 5.20 33.27
N LEU A 259 -65.08 6.11 33.80
CA LEU A 259 -65.55 7.39 34.36
C LEU A 259 -65.72 8.52 33.34
N VAL A 260 -65.35 8.32 32.06
CA VAL A 260 -65.48 9.37 31.03
C VAL A 260 -66.74 9.19 30.16
N ARG A 261 -67.50 8.08 30.29
CA ARG A 261 -68.68 7.77 29.44
C ARG A 261 -70.04 8.13 30.03
N ALA A 262 -70.12 9.10 30.94
CA ALA A 262 -71.42 9.54 31.45
C ALA A 262 -71.57 11.07 31.42
N LEU A 263 -71.88 11.61 30.25
CA LEU A 263 -72.86 12.70 30.17
C LEU A 263 -73.58 12.63 28.82
N PRO A 264 -74.80 12.06 28.75
CA PRO A 264 -75.66 12.28 27.61
C PRO A 264 -76.21 13.70 27.70
N LEU A 265 -75.83 14.52 26.72
CA LEU A 265 -76.68 15.60 26.23
C LEU A 265 -78.05 15.01 25.89
N LEU A 266 -79.14 15.48 26.51
CA LEU A 266 -80.50 15.44 25.93
C LEU A 266 -81.48 16.30 26.77
N CYS A 267 -82.03 17.30 26.06
CA CYS A 267 -83.20 18.16 26.29
C CYS A 267 -83.23 19.12 27.49
#